data_AF-A0A924ZUA7-F1
#
_entry.id   AF-A0A924ZUA7-F1
#
_cell.length_a   1.000
_cell.length_b   1.000
_cell.length_c   1.000
_cell.angle_alpha   90.00
_cell.angle_beta   90.00
_cell.angle_gamma   90.00
#
_symmetry.space_group_name_H-M   'P 1'
#
loop_
_entity.id
_entity.type
_entity.pdbx_description
1 polymer ?
#
loop_
_entity_poly.entity_id
_entity_poly.type
_entity_poly.pdbx_seq_one_letter_code
_entity_poly.pdbx_strand_id
1 'polypeptide(L)'
;MLSQIIFLLAFISAIALFYTNAKKIVRNIKLGKITNRSDRKNERWFMLFKIAFGQTKMVVKPVAGILHFFVYAGFIIINLEVLEIVIDGIFGTHRIFSFLGSFYDFLIGSFEILAVLVL
;
A
#
# COMPACT_ATOMS: atom_id res chain seq x y z
N MET A 1 -12.38 -17.29 17.92
CA MET A 1 -11.22 -17.36 18.84
C MET A 1 -10.01 -18.06 18.23
N LEU A 2 -10.08 -19.36 17.88
CA LEU A 2 -8.92 -20.06 17.27
C LEU A 2 -8.43 -19.38 15.98
N SER A 3 -9.35 -18.97 15.11
CA SER A 3 -9.06 -18.22 13.88
C SER A 3 -8.32 -16.90 14.14
N GLN A 4 -8.76 -16.12 15.13
CA GLN A 4 -8.13 -14.85 15.52
C GLN A 4 -6.74 -15.07 16.10
N ILE A 5 -6.53 -16.14 16.88
CA ILE A 5 -5.20 -16.50 17.41
C ILE A 5 -4.25 -16.82 16.26
N ILE A 6 -4.69 -17.66 15.30
CA ILE A 6 -3.89 -18.00 14.12
C ILE A 6 -3.58 -16.75 13.29
N PHE A 7 -4.59 -15.90 13.06
CA PHE A 7 -4.42 -14.64 12.35
C PHE A 7 -3.40 -13.74 13.06
N LEU A 8 -3.53 -13.55 14.36
CA LEU A 8 -2.63 -12.69 15.14
C LEU A 8 -1.19 -13.22 15.14
N LEU A 9 -1.01 -14.53 15.25
CA LEU A 9 0.32 -15.14 15.16
C LEU A 9 0.95 -14.93 13.77
N ALA A 10 0.16 -15.11 12.71
CA ALA A 10 0.62 -14.86 11.34
C ALA A 10 0.95 -13.37 11.12
N PHE A 11 0.08 -12.47 11.59
CA PHE A 11 0.23 -11.02 11.45
C PHE A 11 1.47 -10.51 12.19
N ILE A 12 1.68 -10.92 13.45
CA ILE A 12 2.87 -10.56 14.23
C ILE A 12 4.13 -11.11 13.56
N SER A 13 4.09 -12.35 13.07
CA SER A 13 5.23 -12.96 12.37
C SER A 13 5.58 -12.19 11.09
N ALA A 14 4.57 -11.81 10.30
CA ALA A 14 4.76 -10.99 9.10
C ALA A 14 5.37 -9.63 9.42
N ILE A 15 4.87 -8.94 10.46
CA ILE A 15 5.43 -7.65 10.91
C ILE A 15 6.89 -7.82 11.39
N ALA A 16 7.19 -8.87 12.15
CA ALA A 16 8.55 -9.14 12.62
C ALA A 16 9.52 -9.40 11.45
N LEU A 17 9.11 -10.20 10.47
CA LEU A 17 9.89 -10.44 9.25
C LEU A 17 10.07 -9.15 8.44
N PHE A 18 9.03 -8.35 8.27
CA PHE A 18 9.13 -7.06 7.60
C PHE A 18 10.11 -6.12 8.33
N TYR A 19 9.97 -5.97 9.64
CA TYR A 19 10.82 -5.12 10.46
C TYR A 19 12.29 -5.53 10.39
N THR A 20 12.58 -6.83 10.49
CA THR A 20 13.96 -7.34 10.41
C THR A 20 14.60 -7.05 9.06
N ASN A 21 13.84 -7.21 7.97
CA ASN A 21 14.33 -6.89 6.62
C ASN A 21 14.48 -5.38 6.40
N ALA A 22 13.54 -4.56 6.86
CA ALA A 22 13.65 -3.10 6.83
C ALA A 22 14.89 -2.62 7.59
N LYS A 23 15.17 -3.20 8.77
CA LYS A 23 16.37 -2.89 9.55
C LYS A 23 17.66 -3.24 8.80
N LYS A 24 17.70 -4.35 8.06
CA LYS A 24 18.85 -4.70 7.19
C LYS A 24 19.06 -3.64 6.10
N ILE A 25 17.99 -3.19 5.45
CA ILE A 25 18.07 -2.14 4.42
C ILE A 25 18.60 -0.84 5.04
N VAL A 26 18.04 -0.39 6.16
CA VAL A 26 18.48 0.82 6.86
C VAL A 26 19.95 0.70 7.28
N ARG A 27 20.37 -0.46 7.79
CA ARG A 27 21.78 -0.72 8.12
C ARG A 27 22.66 -0.53 6.89
N ASN A 28 22.30 -1.12 5.75
CA ASN A 28 23.09 -1.05 4.53
C ASN A 28 23.17 0.38 3.97
N ILE A 29 22.07 1.14 4.03
CA ILE A 29 22.05 2.56 3.62
C ILE A 29 23.03 3.38 4.49
N LYS A 30 23.07 3.11 5.81
CA LYS A 30 23.96 3.81 6.75
C LYS A 30 25.45 3.48 6.59
N LEU A 31 25.79 2.37 5.93
CA LEU A 31 27.18 2.04 5.58
C LEU A 31 27.69 2.85 4.37
N GLY A 32 26.80 3.52 3.63
CA GLY A 32 27.16 4.38 2.51
C GLY A 32 27.92 5.64 2.95
N LYS A 33 28.52 6.33 1.98
CA LYS A 33 29.21 7.61 2.22
C LYS A 33 28.22 8.65 2.77
N ILE A 34 28.64 9.37 3.80
CA ILE A 34 27.86 10.47 4.37
C ILE A 34 27.77 11.58 3.31
N THR A 35 26.56 11.86 2.86
CA THR A 35 26.26 13.01 1.99
C THR A 35 25.21 13.87 2.69
N ASN A 36 25.50 15.14 2.92
CA ASN A 36 24.49 16.05 3.43
C ASN A 36 23.48 16.36 2.33
N ARG A 37 22.22 15.97 2.57
CA ARG A 37 21.07 16.22 1.70
C ARG A 37 19.92 16.81 2.52
N SER A 38 20.23 17.61 3.52
CA SER A 38 19.24 18.23 4.42
C SER A 38 18.78 19.60 3.94
N ASP A 39 19.35 20.11 2.84
CA ASP A 39 18.98 21.37 2.21
C ASP A 39 17.63 21.27 1.47
N ARG A 40 16.95 22.41 1.33
CA ARG A 40 15.74 22.59 0.48
C ARG A 40 14.66 21.52 0.66
N LYS A 41 14.34 21.20 1.92
CA LYS A 41 13.36 20.16 2.27
C LYS A 41 12.00 20.38 1.60
N ASN A 42 11.51 21.61 1.60
CA ASN A 42 10.19 21.95 1.05
C ASN A 42 10.11 21.67 -0.46
N GLU A 43 11.11 22.10 -1.23
CA GLU A 43 11.18 21.84 -2.67
C GLU A 43 11.23 20.34 -2.98
N ARG A 44 11.93 19.56 -2.15
CA ARG A 44 12.06 18.11 -2.33
C ARG A 44 10.80 17.35 -1.99
N TRP A 45 10.10 17.74 -0.92
CA TRP A 45 8.77 17.21 -0.62
C TRP A 45 7.79 17.54 -1.73
N PHE A 46 7.76 18.80 -2.19
CA PHE A 46 6.92 19.20 -3.30
C PHE A 46 7.22 18.40 -4.58
N MET A 47 8.50 18.24 -4.91
CA MET A 47 8.95 17.41 -6.04
C MET A 47 8.52 15.95 -5.88
N LEU A 48 8.65 15.38 -4.68
CA LEU A 48 8.18 14.02 -4.38
C LEU A 48 6.67 13.91 -4.60
N PHE A 49 5.87 14.82 -4.05
CA PHE A 49 4.41 14.79 -4.23
C PHE A 49 4.02 14.93 -5.71
N LYS A 50 4.66 15.86 -6.43
CA LYS A 50 4.43 16.08 -7.86
C LYS A 50 4.75 14.84 -8.72
N ILE A 51 5.84 14.14 -8.41
CA ILE A 51 6.25 12.94 -9.17
C ILE A 51 5.43 11.71 -8.74
N ALA A 52 5.30 11.46 -7.44
CA ALA A 52 4.70 10.26 -6.90
C ALA A 52 3.17 10.26 -7.03
N PHE A 53 2.50 11.33 -6.59
CA PHE A 53 1.04 11.43 -6.66
C PHE A 53 0.59 12.04 -7.99
N GLY A 54 1.29 13.06 -8.48
CA GLY A 54 0.96 13.70 -9.76
C GLY A 54 1.37 12.90 -11.01
N GLN A 55 2.05 11.77 -10.84
CA GLN A 55 2.49 10.87 -11.92
C GLN A 55 3.14 11.55 -13.13
N THR A 56 3.81 12.70 -12.93
CA THR A 56 4.29 13.56 -14.02
C THR A 56 5.27 12.88 -14.97
N LYS A 57 5.94 11.81 -14.54
CA LYS A 57 6.82 10.99 -15.39
C LYS A 57 6.10 9.91 -16.20
N MET A 58 4.87 9.56 -15.85
CA MET A 58 4.08 8.54 -16.55
C MET A 58 3.27 9.15 -17.71
N VAL A 59 2.93 10.44 -17.62
CA VAL A 59 2.18 11.17 -18.66
C VAL A 59 2.95 11.25 -19.99
N VAL A 60 4.29 11.26 -19.95
CA VAL A 60 5.12 11.28 -21.16
C VAL A 60 5.16 9.93 -21.92
N LYS A 61 4.67 8.85 -21.31
CA LYS A 61 4.59 7.51 -21.91
C LYS A 61 3.14 7.02 -21.86
N PRO A 62 2.27 7.41 -22.82
CA PRO A 62 0.82 7.28 -22.69
C PRO A 62 0.35 5.84 -22.41
N VAL A 63 0.90 4.85 -23.09
CA VAL A 63 0.54 3.43 -22.86
C VAL A 63 0.91 2.97 -21.45
N ALA A 64 2.14 3.25 -21.01
CA ALA A 64 2.59 2.90 -19.67
C ALA A 64 1.85 3.69 -18.59
N GLY A 65 1.48 4.95 -18.86
CA GLY A 65 0.70 5.78 -17.96
C GLY A 65 -0.73 5.27 -17.76
N ILE A 66 -1.38 4.80 -18.83
CA ILE A 66 -2.71 4.18 -18.73
C ILE A 66 -2.63 2.89 -17.90
N LEU A 67 -1.65 2.01 -18.19
CA LEU A 67 -1.46 0.79 -17.41
C LEU A 67 -1.15 1.09 -15.93
N HIS A 68 -0.27 2.05 -15.66
CA HIS A 68 0.07 2.46 -14.30
C HIS A 68 -1.11 3.08 -13.56
N PHE A 69 -2.01 3.78 -14.26
CA PHE A 69 -3.24 4.31 -13.66
C PHE A 69 -4.14 3.19 -13.11
N PHE A 70 -4.38 2.13 -13.88
CA PHE A 70 -5.17 0.98 -13.41
C PHE A 70 -4.52 0.28 -12.21
N VAL A 71 -3.21 0.05 -12.28
CA VAL A 71 -2.44 -0.53 -11.17
C VAL A 71 -2.51 0.37 -9.93
N TYR A 72 -2.35 1.68 -10.10
CA TYR A 72 -2.42 2.65 -9.01
C TYR A 72 -3.80 2.72 -8.36
N ALA A 73 -4.87 2.75 -9.16
CA ALA A 73 -6.25 2.70 -8.67
C ALA A 73 -6.51 1.39 -7.91
N GLY A 74 -6.03 0.26 -8.46
CA GLY A 74 -6.08 -1.05 -7.78
C GLY A 74 -5.39 -1.01 -6.43
N PHE A 75 -4.17 -0.48 -6.35
CA PHE A 75 -3.46 -0.35 -5.07
C PHE A 75 -4.22 0.51 -4.05
N ILE A 76 -4.87 1.59 -4.46
CA ILE A 76 -5.66 2.42 -3.53
C ILE A 76 -6.82 1.61 -2.95
N ILE A 77 -7.57 0.91 -3.81
CA ILE A 77 -8.74 0.11 -3.39
C ILE A 77 -8.29 -1.05 -2.49
N ILE A 78 -7.22 -1.77 -2.87
CA ILE A 78 -6.65 -2.88 -2.09
C ILE A 78 -6.27 -2.44 -0.68
N ASN A 79 -5.73 -1.24 -0.49
CA ASN A 79 -5.35 -0.79 0.86
C ASN A 79 -6.57 -0.67 1.79
N LEU A 80 -7.75 -0.32 1.28
CA LEU A 80 -8.98 -0.31 2.07
C LEU A 80 -9.40 -1.73 2.48
N GLU A 81 -9.28 -2.69 1.57
CA GLU A 81 -9.59 -4.09 1.84
C GLU A 81 -8.58 -4.73 2.80
N VAL A 82 -7.28 -4.48 2.63
CA VAL A 82 -6.25 -4.92 3.58
C VAL A 82 -6.52 -4.36 4.97
N LEU A 83 -6.96 -3.11 5.07
CA LEU A 83 -7.34 -2.52 6.35
C LEU A 83 -8.56 -3.25 6.96
N GLU A 84 -9.57 -3.56 6.15
CA GLU A 84 -10.72 -4.37 6.57
C GLU A 84 -10.27 -5.74 7.08
N ILE A 85 -9.45 -6.48 6.33
CA ILE A 85 -8.94 -7.80 6.70
C ILE A 85 -8.17 -7.74 8.01
N VAL A 86 -7.35 -6.70 8.24
CA VAL A 86 -6.61 -6.55 9.49
C VAL A 86 -7.55 -6.31 10.67
N ILE A 87 -8.55 -5.44 10.51
CA ILE A 87 -9.51 -5.15 11.58
C ILE A 87 -10.36 -6.39 11.86
N ASP A 88 -10.95 -7.00 10.83
CA ASP A 88 -11.77 -8.19 10.93
C ASP A 88 -10.99 -9.37 11.53
N GLY A 89 -9.74 -9.55 11.12
CA GLY A 89 -8.87 -10.61 11.65
C GLY A 89 -8.51 -10.43 13.13
N ILE A 90 -8.35 -9.19 13.60
CA ILE A 90 -8.05 -8.89 15.01
C ILE A 90 -9.32 -8.98 15.87
N PHE A 91 -10.38 -8.33 15.45
CA PHE A 91 -11.61 -8.18 16.25
C PHE A 91 -12.60 -9.32 16.04
N GLY A 92 -12.39 -10.19 15.04
CA GLY A 92 -13.32 -11.26 14.69
C GLY A 92 -14.64 -10.74 14.09
N THR A 93 -14.62 -9.53 13.52
CA THR A 93 -15.75 -8.97 12.78
C THR A 93 -15.81 -9.53 11.36
N HIS A 94 -16.92 -9.29 10.68
CA HIS A 94 -17.11 -9.66 9.28
C HIS A 94 -17.55 -8.44 8.49
N ARG A 95 -16.71 -7.99 7.55
CA ARG A 95 -16.95 -6.85 6.66
C ARG A 95 -17.27 -5.58 7.44
N ILE A 96 -16.34 -5.12 8.27
CA ILE A 96 -16.56 -3.92 9.09
C ILE A 96 -16.88 -2.66 8.27
N PHE A 97 -16.51 -2.59 6.99
CA PHE A 97 -16.86 -1.46 6.12
C PHE A 97 -18.17 -1.65 5.33
N SER A 98 -18.91 -2.75 5.55
CA SER A 98 -20.20 -3.01 4.90
C SER A 98 -21.26 -1.93 5.17
N PHE A 99 -21.11 -1.12 6.22
CA PHE A 99 -22.00 0.02 6.48
C PHE A 99 -21.99 1.08 5.37
N LEU A 100 -20.99 1.07 4.48
CA LEU A 100 -20.93 1.94 3.29
C LEU A 100 -21.90 1.50 2.17
N GLY A 101 -22.56 0.33 2.31
CA GLY A 101 -23.62 -0.13 1.42
C GLY A 101 -23.15 -0.32 -0.03
N SER A 102 -23.89 0.23 -0.99
CA SER A 102 -23.59 0.08 -2.42
C SER A 102 -22.21 0.60 -2.83
N PHE A 103 -21.65 1.55 -2.09
CA PHE A 103 -20.29 2.02 -2.33
C PHE A 103 -19.25 0.95 -1.96
N TYR A 104 -19.48 0.19 -0.88
CA TYR A 104 -18.64 -0.96 -0.52
C TYR A 104 -18.70 -2.03 -1.62
N ASP A 105 -19.89 -2.39 -2.07
CA ASP A 105 -20.07 -3.39 -3.12
C ASP A 105 -19.36 -2.98 -4.42
N PHE A 106 -19.43 -1.70 -4.77
CA PHE A 106 -18.68 -1.14 -5.91
C PHE A 106 -17.17 -1.25 -5.71
N LEU A 107 -16.64 -0.92 -4.52
CA LEU A 107 -15.20 -1.00 -4.23
C LEU A 107 -14.69 -2.44 -4.31
N ILE A 108 -15.39 -3.39 -3.69
CA ILE A 108 -15.03 -4.81 -3.71
C ILE A 108 -15.13 -5.38 -5.13
N GLY A 109 -16.23 -5.12 -5.84
CA GLY A 109 -16.37 -5.56 -7.24
C GLY A 109 -15.32 -4.95 -8.16
N SER A 110 -14.95 -3.69 -7.93
CA SER A 110 -13.85 -3.04 -8.66
C SER A 110 -12.50 -3.69 -8.37
N PHE A 111 -12.25 -4.07 -7.11
CA PHE A 111 -11.03 -4.80 -6.74
C PHE A 111 -10.91 -6.12 -7.48
N GLU A 112 -11.96 -6.95 -7.52
CA GLU A 112 -11.92 -8.25 -8.20
C GLU A 112 -11.52 -8.11 -9.68
N ILE A 113 -12.10 -7.12 -10.37
CA ILE A 113 -11.76 -6.82 -11.77
C ILE A 113 -10.30 -6.36 -11.88
N LEU A 114 -9.87 -5.41 -11.04
CA LEU A 114 -8.51 -4.88 -11.07
C LEU A 114 -7.47 -5.96 -10.72
N ALA A 115 -7.78 -6.88 -9.80
CA ALA A 115 -6.92 -8.00 -9.44
C ALA A 115 -6.68 -8.92 -10.63
N VAL A 116 -7.71 -9.22 -11.42
CA VAL A 116 -7.59 -10.00 -12.66
C VAL A 116 -6.77 -9.26 -13.72
N LEU A 117 -6.95 -7.95 -13.87
CA LEU A 117 -6.24 -7.14 -14.87
C LEU A 117 -4.73 -6.98 -14.58
N VAL A 118 -4.29 -7.24 -13.35
CA VAL A 118 -2.90 -7.03 -12.91
C VAL A 118 -2.10 -8.36 -12.76
N LEU A 119 -2.75 -9.52 -12.90
CA LEU A 119 -2.10 -10.83 -13.02
C LEU A 119 -1.32 -10.96 -14.33
#